data_AF-A0AAV2GZ38-F1
#
_entry.id   AF-A0AAV2GZ38-F1
#
_cell.length_a   1.000
_cell.length_b   1.000
_cell.length_c   1.000
_cell.angle_alpha   90.00
_cell.angle_beta   90.00
_cell.angle_gamma   90.00
#
_symmetry.space_group_name_H-M   'P 1'
#
loop_
_entity.id
_entity.type
_entity.pdbx_description
1 polymer ?
#
loop_
_entity_poly.entity_id
_entity_poly.type
_entity_poly.pdbx_seq_one_letter_code
_entity_poly.pdbx_strand_id
1 'polypeptide(L)'
;MSGSDGEDTLQKTKSDNLHFKALLDLIPPQFYFNFEDKQEIFGNVSDDEDLPDPKKRKKKKKPLSNLSVTQITELRQQGVTLGDKKGNGKKDNGSGHVVNGAGDKSEEYSIETKHQGKKLSRTSNSKKKVKEHQRRESRLEELKERLRAKLEEIKARKSNSAGTNTQDEKRLKRQEKKVNAKLKSKDKGDQKQQQLKAVANGLKSPPQNKILNENGVPVTSKFDFSVISFGNDRHKSSDLHGKDYKRLLERVEKQKEKVEKLKEKDPEAGKKLEQKIQWQNVINKAQGEKVKDNPELLKKAFKRKEKLKERKQKKWGERVQNVESVKQKKQDKRQANIDKRKDAKKEKKRKHLIKKGRIIPGF
;
A
#
# COMPACT_ATOMS: atom_id res chain seq x y z
N MET A 1 -21.31 47.88 -48.12
CA MET A 1 -20.08 47.08 -47.92
C MET A 1 -20.03 46.64 -46.45
N SER A 2 -20.48 45.43 -46.11
CA SER A 2 -20.51 44.91 -44.72
C SER A 2 -20.67 43.38 -44.69
N GLY A 3 -20.07 42.68 -45.67
CA GLY A 3 -20.17 41.21 -45.78
C GLY A 3 -18.85 40.45 -45.61
N SER A 4 -17.71 41.16 -45.57
CA SER A 4 -16.37 40.53 -45.63
C SER A 4 -15.87 40.05 -44.27
N ASP A 5 -16.19 40.76 -43.19
CA ASP A 5 -15.56 40.51 -41.88
C ASP A 5 -16.05 39.21 -41.21
N GLY A 6 -17.24 38.73 -41.57
CA GLY A 6 -17.80 37.49 -41.05
C GLY A 6 -17.16 36.22 -41.63
N GLU A 7 -16.78 36.25 -42.91
CA GLU A 7 -16.12 35.11 -43.55
C GLU A 7 -14.67 34.96 -43.06
N ASP A 8 -13.96 36.07 -42.88
CA ASP A 8 -12.57 36.06 -42.43
C ASP A 8 -12.41 35.51 -41.00
N THR A 9 -13.36 35.82 -40.11
CA THR A 9 -13.37 35.28 -38.75
C THR A 9 -13.68 33.78 -38.73
N LEU A 10 -14.58 33.31 -39.59
CA LEU A 10 -14.88 31.88 -39.72
C LEU A 10 -13.70 31.10 -40.33
N GLN A 11 -13.01 31.67 -41.30
CA GLN A 11 -11.81 31.05 -41.87
C GLN A 11 -10.67 30.99 -40.85
N LYS A 12 -10.49 32.06 -40.06
CA LYS A 12 -9.49 32.09 -38.99
C LYS A 12 -9.75 31.04 -37.91
N THR A 13 -10.99 30.92 -37.44
CA THR A 13 -11.35 29.89 -36.45
C THR A 13 -11.18 28.48 -36.99
N LYS A 14 -11.46 28.24 -38.28
CA LYS A 14 -11.18 26.96 -38.93
C LYS A 14 -9.69 26.67 -38.98
N SER A 15 -8.87 27.65 -39.34
CA SER A 15 -7.41 27.54 -39.34
C SER A 15 -6.85 27.25 -37.94
N ASP A 16 -7.32 27.95 -36.92
CA ASP A 16 -6.87 27.76 -35.53
C ASP A 16 -7.26 26.36 -35.01
N ASN A 17 -8.46 25.88 -35.35
CA ASN A 17 -8.90 24.52 -35.01
C ASN A 17 -8.07 23.45 -35.73
N LEU A 18 -7.70 23.67 -36.99
CA LEU A 18 -6.82 22.75 -37.73
C LEU A 18 -5.41 22.73 -37.12
N HIS A 19 -4.87 23.90 -36.77
CA HIS A 19 -3.58 24.01 -36.10
C HIS A 19 -3.58 23.27 -34.75
N PHE A 20 -4.65 23.42 -33.96
CA PHE A 20 -4.77 22.73 -32.68
C PHE A 20 -4.89 21.20 -32.85
N LYS A 21 -5.63 20.73 -33.87
CA LYS A 21 -5.68 19.29 -34.19
C LYS A 21 -4.31 18.74 -34.57
N ALA A 22 -3.55 19.45 -35.40
CA ALA A 22 -2.20 19.06 -35.77
C ALA A 22 -1.25 18.98 -34.56
N LEU A 23 -1.41 19.86 -33.56
CA LEU A 23 -0.65 19.80 -32.31
C LEU A 23 -1.04 18.59 -31.46
N LEU A 24 -2.32 18.22 -31.43
CA LEU A 24 -2.78 17.02 -30.73
C LEU A 24 -2.30 15.74 -31.41
N ASP A 25 -2.27 15.70 -32.75
CA ASP A 25 -1.77 14.55 -33.51
C ASP A 25 -0.26 14.34 -33.32
N LEU A 26 0.49 15.37 -32.89
CA LEU A 26 1.91 15.27 -32.57
C LEU A 26 2.18 14.53 -31.25
N ILE A 27 1.17 14.45 -30.37
CA ILE A 27 1.29 13.72 -29.12
C ILE A 27 0.90 12.26 -29.41
N PRO A 28 1.77 11.28 -29.14
CA PRO A 28 1.44 9.89 -29.37
C PRO A 28 0.15 9.48 -28.65
N PRO A 29 -0.73 8.66 -29.26
CA PRO A 29 -2.00 8.23 -28.67
C PRO A 29 -1.82 7.59 -27.29
N GLN A 30 -0.65 7.00 -27.05
CA GLN A 30 -0.24 6.47 -25.75
C GLN A 30 -0.31 7.49 -24.60
N PHE A 31 -0.29 8.80 -24.84
CA PHE A 31 -0.40 9.78 -23.75
C PHE A 31 -1.82 10.27 -23.50
N TYR A 32 -2.76 9.96 -24.39
CA TYR A 32 -4.18 10.33 -24.26
C TYR A 32 -5.02 9.30 -23.51
N PHE A 33 -4.63 8.02 -23.56
CA PHE A 33 -5.37 6.92 -22.94
C PHE A 33 -4.81 6.56 -21.55
N ASN A 34 -5.70 6.32 -20.59
CA ASN A 34 -5.30 5.80 -19.29
C ASN A 34 -4.84 4.33 -19.40
N PHE A 35 -4.14 3.82 -18.39
CA PHE A 35 -3.54 2.48 -18.44
C PHE A 35 -4.56 1.35 -18.67
N GLU A 36 -5.79 1.50 -18.19
CA GLU A 36 -6.91 0.61 -18.49
C GLU A 36 -7.41 0.75 -19.94
N ASP A 37 -7.63 1.97 -20.44
CA ASP A 37 -8.12 2.21 -21.81
C ASP A 37 -7.14 1.70 -22.87
N LYS A 38 -5.83 1.76 -22.58
CA LYS A 38 -4.79 1.18 -23.43
C LYS A 38 -4.90 -0.34 -23.55
N GLN A 39 -5.28 -1.02 -22.47
CA GLN A 39 -5.42 -2.48 -22.47
C GLN A 39 -6.65 -2.92 -23.27
N GLU A 40 -7.71 -2.11 -23.29
CA GLU A 40 -8.91 -2.37 -24.09
C GLU A 40 -8.71 -2.09 -25.58
N ILE A 41 -8.02 -0.99 -25.92
CA ILE A 41 -7.91 -0.53 -27.32
C ILE A 41 -6.80 -1.26 -28.08
N PHE A 42 -5.63 -1.43 -27.46
CA PHE A 42 -4.46 -2.00 -28.14
C PHE A 42 -4.30 -3.51 -27.91
N GLY A 43 -5.10 -4.11 -27.01
CA GLY A 43 -4.85 -5.46 -26.53
C GLY A 43 -3.48 -5.56 -25.85
N ASN A 44 -3.13 -6.73 -25.30
CA ASN A 44 -1.78 -6.94 -24.75
C ASN A 44 -0.75 -6.97 -25.89
N VAL A 45 -0.37 -5.80 -26.41
CA VAL A 45 0.88 -5.66 -27.16
C VAL A 45 1.98 -5.83 -26.14
N SER A 46 2.56 -7.02 -26.17
CA SER A 46 3.82 -7.30 -25.50
C SER A 46 4.87 -6.57 -26.33
N ASP A 47 5.28 -5.38 -25.90
CA ASP A 47 6.43 -4.69 -26.48
C ASP A 47 7.70 -5.48 -26.11
N ASP A 48 7.95 -6.57 -26.83
CA ASP A 48 9.26 -7.16 -27.03
C ASP A 48 9.79 -6.66 -28.38
N GLU A 49 10.25 -5.41 -28.44
CA GLU A 49 11.19 -4.96 -29.48
C GLU A 49 12.20 -3.96 -28.89
N ASP A 50 13.42 -4.05 -29.42
CA ASP A 50 14.70 -3.70 -28.83
C ASP A 50 14.91 -2.25 -28.37
N LEU A 51 15.18 -2.05 -27.06
CA LEU A 51 15.87 -0.88 -26.51
C LEU A 51 16.92 -1.30 -25.45
N PRO A 52 18.10 -0.65 -25.39
CA PRO A 52 19.19 -1.08 -24.52
C PRO A 52 18.85 -0.87 -23.03
N ASP A 53 18.93 -1.98 -22.29
CA ASP A 53 18.50 -2.21 -20.90
C ASP A 53 19.09 -1.19 -19.90
N PRO A 54 18.29 -0.32 -19.22
CA PRO A 54 18.79 0.45 -18.09
C PRO A 54 18.87 -0.45 -16.85
N LYS A 55 20.08 -0.98 -16.58
CA LYS A 55 20.53 -1.67 -15.35
C LYS A 55 19.41 -1.93 -14.32
N LYS A 56 18.69 -3.05 -14.47
CA LYS A 56 17.68 -3.54 -13.52
C LYS A 56 18.28 -3.70 -12.11
N ARG A 57 17.92 -2.81 -11.19
CA ARG A 57 18.13 -3.02 -9.74
C ARG A 57 17.38 -4.28 -9.32
N LYS A 58 18.10 -5.35 -8.99
CA LYS A 58 17.53 -6.60 -8.46
C LYS A 58 16.60 -6.30 -7.29
N LYS A 59 15.29 -6.47 -7.47
CA LYS A 59 14.33 -6.50 -6.35
C LYS A 59 14.70 -7.70 -5.47
N LYS A 60 15.22 -7.45 -4.27
CA LYS A 60 15.52 -8.51 -3.30
C LYS A 60 14.23 -9.26 -2.98
N LYS A 61 14.16 -10.54 -3.34
CA LYS A 61 13.06 -11.43 -2.93
C LYS A 61 13.02 -11.50 -1.40
N LYS A 62 11.83 -11.36 -0.82
CA LYS A 62 11.65 -11.41 0.64
C LYS A 62 11.96 -12.83 1.13
N PRO A 63 12.64 -13.00 2.28
CA PRO A 63 12.89 -14.32 2.84
C PRO A 63 11.58 -15.00 3.25
N LEU A 64 11.54 -16.33 3.14
CA LEU A 64 10.41 -17.21 3.48
C LEU A 64 9.87 -17.00 4.91
N SER A 65 10.63 -16.34 5.79
CA SER A 65 10.24 -16.02 7.17
C SER A 65 9.06 -15.05 7.28
N ASN A 66 8.70 -14.36 6.19
CA ASN A 66 7.69 -13.29 6.20
C ASN A 66 6.41 -13.64 5.42
N LEU A 67 6.29 -14.87 4.92
CA LEU A 67 5.09 -15.34 4.23
C LEU A 67 4.26 -16.23 5.16
N SER A 68 2.93 -16.10 5.08
CA SER A 68 2.03 -16.99 5.81
C SER A 68 2.08 -18.40 5.21
N VAL A 69 1.77 -19.40 6.03
CA VAL A 69 1.74 -20.81 5.61
C VAL A 69 0.86 -21.02 4.36
N THR A 70 -0.25 -20.29 4.26
CA THR A 70 -1.14 -20.28 3.09
C THR A 70 -0.45 -19.80 1.82
N GLN A 71 0.32 -18.72 1.89
CA GLN A 71 1.07 -18.17 0.76
C GLN A 71 2.22 -19.10 0.32
N ILE A 72 2.84 -19.80 1.28
CA ILE A 72 3.88 -20.80 0.99
C ILE A 72 3.28 -22.02 0.26
N THR A 73 2.09 -22.47 0.66
CA THR A 73 1.41 -23.58 -0.01
C THR A 73 0.93 -23.23 -1.42
N GLU A 74 0.50 -21.99 -1.62
CA GLU A 74 0.00 -21.49 -2.90
C GLU A 74 1.14 -21.33 -3.92
N LEU A 75 2.30 -20.83 -3.48
CA LEU A 75 3.53 -20.79 -4.29
C LEU A 75 4.03 -22.18 -4.69
N ARG A 76 3.83 -23.19 -3.83
CA ARG A 76 4.20 -24.58 -4.12
C ARG A 76 3.24 -25.25 -5.11
N GLN A 77 1.94 -24.90 -5.06
CA GLN A 77 0.93 -25.36 -6.02
C GLN A 77 1.11 -24.73 -7.41
N GLN A 78 1.64 -23.51 -7.47
CA GLN A 78 1.98 -22.82 -8.72
C GLN A 78 3.30 -23.30 -9.38
N GLY A 79 3.92 -24.38 -8.88
CA GLY A 79 5.08 -25.01 -9.53
C GLY A 79 6.38 -24.20 -9.48
N VAL A 80 6.45 -23.11 -8.70
CA VAL A 80 7.65 -22.27 -8.62
C VAL A 80 8.67 -22.92 -7.67
N THR A 81 9.59 -23.73 -8.22
CA THR A 81 10.73 -24.25 -7.46
C THR A 81 11.75 -23.13 -7.22
N LEU A 82 11.87 -22.67 -5.97
CA LEU A 82 12.93 -21.74 -5.55
C LEU A 82 14.02 -22.53 -4.84
N GLY A 83 15.04 -22.97 -5.58
CA GLY A 83 16.23 -23.55 -4.97
C GLY A 83 17.11 -24.45 -5.83
N ASP A 84 17.49 -24.04 -7.05
CA ASP A 84 18.62 -24.69 -7.73
C ASP A 84 19.95 -24.11 -7.25
N LYS A 85 20.72 -24.94 -6.55
CA LYS A 85 22.15 -24.76 -6.35
C LYS A 85 22.87 -25.04 -7.69
N LYS A 86 23.16 -24.02 -8.48
CA LYS A 86 24.37 -23.99 -9.35
C LYS A 86 25.46 -23.33 -8.51
N GLY A 87 26.67 -23.85 -8.37
CA GLY A 87 27.49 -24.62 -9.29
C GLY A 87 28.86 -23.95 -9.21
N ASN A 88 29.84 -24.65 -8.63
CA ASN A 88 31.17 -24.15 -8.32
C ASN A 88 31.90 -23.77 -9.62
N GLY A 89 32.09 -22.47 -9.87
CA GLY A 89 32.85 -21.94 -10.99
C GLY A 89 34.33 -21.88 -10.66
N LYS A 90 35.06 -22.89 -11.14
CA LYS A 90 36.53 -22.97 -11.19
C LYS A 90 37.03 -21.84 -12.12
N LYS A 91 37.97 -21.02 -11.65
CA LYS A 91 38.80 -20.12 -12.47
C LYS A 91 40.26 -20.37 -12.11
N ASP A 92 40.91 -21.11 -12.99
CA ASP A 92 42.19 -20.84 -13.64
C ASP A 92 43.26 -20.10 -12.81
N ASN A 93 44.22 -20.90 -12.34
CA ASN A 93 45.58 -20.46 -12.05
C ASN A 93 46.40 -20.53 -13.33
N GLY A 94 47.13 -19.46 -13.62
CA GLY A 94 48.13 -19.40 -14.66
C GLY A 94 49.44 -20.09 -14.27
N SER A 95 50.15 -20.53 -15.32
CA SER A 95 51.60 -20.57 -15.50
C SER A 95 52.46 -21.31 -14.48
N GLY A 96 53.05 -22.44 -14.91
CA GLY A 96 54.22 -23.02 -14.25
C GLY A 96 54.57 -24.46 -14.64
N HIS A 97 55.09 -24.64 -15.86
CA HIS A 97 56.23 -25.49 -16.26
C HIS A 97 56.34 -27.01 -15.92
N VAL A 98 56.88 -27.73 -16.92
CA VAL A 98 57.55 -29.06 -16.96
C VAL A 98 56.66 -30.33 -17.10
N VAL A 99 56.71 -30.98 -18.26
CA VAL A 99 57.34 -32.30 -18.54
C VAL A 99 56.89 -32.80 -19.93
N ASN A 100 57.88 -33.33 -20.67
CA ASN A 100 57.85 -33.79 -22.06
C ASN A 100 56.87 -34.94 -22.35
N GLY A 101 56.41 -35.02 -23.61
CA GLY A 101 55.84 -36.23 -24.24
C GLY A 101 56.91 -37.30 -24.50
N ALA A 102 56.67 -38.40 -25.21
CA ALA A 102 55.51 -39.01 -25.85
C ALA A 102 55.89 -40.50 -26.04
N GLY A 103 54.92 -41.40 -26.21
CA GLY A 103 55.17 -42.81 -26.47
C GLY A 103 53.93 -43.52 -27.03
N ASP A 104 53.92 -43.64 -28.35
CA ASP A 104 52.91 -44.23 -29.23
C ASP A 104 52.90 -45.78 -29.16
N LYS A 105 51.74 -46.42 -29.40
CA LYS A 105 51.59 -47.61 -30.26
C LYS A 105 50.15 -48.11 -30.39
N SER A 106 49.82 -48.35 -31.66
CA SER A 106 48.66 -48.94 -32.34
C SER A 106 48.25 -50.36 -31.92
N GLU A 107 46.96 -50.71 -32.09
CA GLU A 107 46.53 -51.94 -32.78
C GLU A 107 45.05 -51.92 -33.20
N GLU A 108 44.73 -52.67 -34.25
CA GLU A 108 43.59 -52.51 -35.18
C GLU A 108 42.70 -53.79 -35.26
N TYR A 109 41.42 -53.62 -35.63
CA TYR A 109 40.39 -54.61 -36.06
C TYR A 109 39.68 -55.48 -34.97
N SER A 110 38.36 -55.74 -34.99
CA SER A 110 37.47 -56.15 -36.10
C SER A 110 35.98 -55.77 -35.88
N ILE A 111 35.26 -55.48 -36.98
CA ILE A 111 33.90 -54.94 -37.06
C ILE A 111 32.92 -56.05 -37.51
N GLU A 112 32.60 -57.04 -36.68
CA GLU A 112 31.53 -58.00 -37.06
C GLU A 112 30.64 -58.47 -35.89
N THR A 113 31.01 -58.17 -34.64
CA THR A 113 30.27 -58.66 -33.45
C THR A 113 29.27 -57.66 -32.86
N LYS A 114 29.11 -56.45 -33.43
CA LYS A 114 28.30 -55.38 -32.81
C LYS A 114 26.81 -55.34 -33.19
N HIS A 115 26.35 -56.18 -34.12
CA HIS A 115 24.97 -56.05 -34.64
C HIS A 115 23.90 -56.93 -34.00
N GLN A 116 24.25 -57.99 -33.24
CA GLN A 116 23.26 -58.86 -32.58
C GLN A 116 22.81 -58.34 -31.19
N GLY A 117 23.68 -57.66 -30.43
CA GLY A 117 23.34 -57.10 -29.10
C GLY A 117 22.43 -55.86 -29.12
N LYS A 118 22.21 -55.25 -30.31
CA LYS A 118 21.45 -54.00 -30.47
C LYS A 118 19.94 -54.18 -30.64
N LYS A 119 19.46 -55.40 -30.88
CA LYS A 119 18.01 -55.70 -30.98
C LYS A 119 17.40 -56.11 -29.63
N LEU A 120 18.14 -56.80 -28.77
CA LEU A 120 17.68 -57.19 -27.42
C LEU A 120 17.69 -56.03 -26.39
N SER A 121 18.55 -55.03 -26.57
CA SER A 121 18.63 -53.83 -25.71
C SER A 121 17.56 -52.77 -26.01
N ARG A 122 16.96 -52.78 -27.21
CA ARG A 122 15.86 -51.86 -27.57
C ARG A 122 14.50 -52.32 -27.03
N THR A 123 14.25 -53.63 -26.98
CA THR A 123 12.98 -54.19 -26.48
C THR A 123 12.86 -54.11 -24.96
N SER A 124 13.95 -54.31 -24.21
CA SER A 124 13.96 -54.18 -22.74
C SER A 124 13.78 -52.74 -22.26
N ASN A 125 14.28 -51.75 -23.01
CA ASN A 125 14.12 -50.33 -22.69
C ASN A 125 12.70 -49.82 -23.00
N SER A 126 12.04 -50.37 -24.04
CA SER A 126 10.63 -50.08 -24.33
C SER A 126 9.68 -50.61 -23.25
N LYS A 127 9.90 -51.84 -22.76
CA LYS A 127 9.09 -52.44 -21.68
C LYS A 127 9.24 -51.72 -20.33
N LYS A 128 10.42 -51.17 -20.03
CA LYS A 128 10.63 -50.30 -18.84
C LYS A 128 9.88 -48.98 -18.96
N LYS A 129 9.88 -48.35 -20.14
CA LYS A 129 9.13 -47.10 -20.38
C LYS A 129 7.61 -47.28 -20.30
N VAL A 130 7.06 -48.39 -20.80
CA VAL A 130 5.62 -48.68 -20.70
C VAL A 130 5.19 -48.91 -19.24
N LYS A 131 5.98 -49.67 -18.46
CA LYS A 131 5.72 -49.85 -17.02
C LYS A 131 5.82 -48.55 -16.22
N GLU A 132 6.73 -47.65 -16.60
CA GLU A 132 6.84 -46.34 -15.95
C GLU A 132 5.67 -45.40 -16.33
N HIS A 133 5.18 -45.48 -17.56
CA HIS A 133 3.99 -44.74 -17.99
C HIS A 133 2.74 -45.19 -17.21
N GLN A 134 2.52 -46.50 -17.10
CA GLN A 134 1.40 -47.05 -16.32
C GLN A 134 1.47 -46.65 -14.84
N ARG A 135 2.67 -46.61 -14.24
CA ARG A 135 2.85 -46.12 -12.85
C ARG A 135 2.59 -44.62 -12.70
N ARG A 136 2.85 -43.82 -13.73
CA ARG A 136 2.55 -42.38 -13.74
C ARG A 136 1.05 -42.16 -13.92
N GLU A 137 0.40 -42.95 -14.77
CA GLU A 137 -1.05 -42.92 -14.97
C GLU A 137 -1.80 -43.31 -13.70
N SER A 138 -1.42 -44.42 -13.04
CA SER A 138 -2.03 -44.83 -11.78
C SER A 138 -1.85 -43.78 -10.67
N ARG A 139 -0.68 -43.12 -10.62
CA ARG A 139 -0.41 -42.03 -9.67
C ARG A 139 -1.21 -40.77 -9.98
N LEU A 140 -1.45 -40.46 -11.26
CA LEU A 140 -2.29 -39.33 -11.66
C LEU A 140 -3.77 -39.60 -11.36
N GLU A 141 -4.20 -40.85 -11.51
CA GLU A 141 -5.55 -41.29 -11.18
C GLU A 141 -5.81 -41.23 -9.67
N GLU A 142 -4.88 -41.73 -8.86
CA GLU A 142 -4.91 -41.58 -7.39
C GLU A 142 -4.95 -40.10 -6.97
N LEU A 143 -4.19 -39.23 -7.65
CA LEU A 143 -4.19 -37.80 -7.38
C LEU A 143 -5.53 -37.13 -7.73
N LYS A 144 -6.14 -37.53 -8.86
CA LYS A 144 -7.46 -37.06 -9.29
C LYS A 144 -8.56 -37.52 -8.34
N GLU A 145 -8.50 -38.76 -7.88
CA GLU A 145 -9.43 -39.33 -6.91
C GLU A 145 -9.31 -38.61 -5.56
N ARG A 146 -8.09 -38.40 -5.07
CA ARG A 146 -7.84 -37.64 -3.83
C ARG A 146 -8.32 -36.19 -3.94
N LEU A 147 -8.20 -35.57 -5.13
CA LEU A 147 -8.72 -34.24 -5.37
C LEU A 147 -10.26 -34.23 -5.37
N ARG A 148 -10.90 -35.21 -6.00
CA ARG A 148 -12.37 -35.37 -5.99
C ARG A 148 -12.89 -35.58 -4.58
N ALA A 149 -12.30 -36.50 -3.80
CA ALA A 149 -12.66 -36.74 -2.41
C ALA A 149 -12.51 -35.47 -1.55
N LYS A 150 -11.45 -34.69 -1.77
CA LYS A 150 -11.25 -33.41 -1.05
C LYS A 150 -12.24 -32.32 -1.47
N LEU A 151 -12.61 -32.27 -2.75
CA LEU A 151 -13.64 -31.35 -3.23
C LEU A 151 -15.03 -31.72 -2.70
N GLU A 152 -15.34 -33.01 -2.61
CA GLU A 152 -16.57 -33.51 -1.98
C GLU A 152 -16.58 -33.23 -0.48
N GLU A 153 -15.47 -33.41 0.23
CA GLU A 153 -15.33 -33.04 1.64
C GLU A 153 -15.57 -31.52 1.84
N ILE A 154 -15.02 -30.67 0.98
CA ILE A 154 -15.24 -29.22 1.04
C ILE A 154 -16.70 -28.87 0.71
N LYS A 155 -17.31 -29.53 -0.28
CA LYS A 155 -18.72 -29.34 -0.63
C LYS A 155 -19.66 -29.78 0.49
N ALA A 156 -19.39 -30.92 1.12
CA ALA A 156 -20.14 -31.44 2.27
C ALA A 156 -19.98 -30.53 3.50
N ARG A 157 -18.78 -30.00 3.76
CA ARG A 157 -18.56 -28.97 4.80
C ARG A 157 -19.31 -27.67 4.48
N LYS A 158 -19.45 -27.33 3.19
CA LYS A 158 -20.19 -26.13 2.76
C LYS A 158 -21.71 -26.34 2.82
N SER A 159 -22.24 -27.53 2.54
CA SER A 159 -23.67 -27.85 2.70
C SER A 159 -24.08 -27.97 4.16
N ASN A 160 -23.23 -28.56 5.01
CA ASN A 160 -23.50 -28.71 6.45
C ASN A 160 -23.32 -27.41 7.25
N SER A 161 -22.79 -26.34 6.64
CA SER A 161 -22.63 -25.00 7.24
C SER A 161 -23.57 -23.93 6.66
N ALA A 162 -24.67 -24.36 6.02
CA ALA A 162 -25.70 -23.45 5.50
C ALA A 162 -26.36 -22.56 6.57
N GLY A 163 -26.24 -22.90 7.86
CA GLY A 163 -26.73 -22.08 8.97
C GLY A 163 -25.79 -20.97 9.47
N THR A 164 -24.48 -20.98 9.14
CA THR A 164 -23.50 -20.08 9.80
C THR A 164 -22.77 -19.12 8.85
N ASN A 165 -22.86 -19.31 7.54
CA ASN A 165 -22.12 -18.52 6.55
C ASN A 165 -22.72 -17.15 6.18
N THR A 166 -23.87 -16.77 6.74
CA THR A 166 -24.47 -15.45 6.47
C THR A 166 -23.61 -14.28 6.98
N GLN A 167 -22.79 -14.49 8.02
CA GLN A 167 -21.89 -13.46 8.55
C GLN A 167 -20.65 -13.26 7.69
N ASP A 168 -20.06 -14.33 7.17
CA ASP A 168 -18.85 -14.24 6.35
C ASP A 168 -19.15 -13.73 4.95
N GLU A 169 -20.30 -14.09 4.37
CA GLU A 169 -20.76 -13.49 3.11
C GLU A 169 -21.09 -11.99 3.29
N LYS A 170 -21.74 -11.61 4.40
CA LYS A 170 -21.95 -10.19 4.76
C LYS A 170 -20.62 -9.46 4.99
N ARG A 171 -19.60 -10.13 5.54
CA ARG A 171 -18.26 -9.57 5.73
C ARG A 171 -17.54 -9.37 4.39
N LEU A 172 -17.60 -10.34 3.47
CA LEU A 172 -17.06 -10.19 2.12
C LEU A 172 -17.72 -9.03 1.37
N LYS A 173 -19.06 -8.99 1.30
CA LYS A 173 -19.81 -7.87 0.69
C LYS A 173 -19.46 -6.52 1.32
N ARG A 174 -19.19 -6.47 2.63
CA ARG A 174 -18.78 -5.23 3.31
C ARG A 174 -17.32 -4.86 3.04
N GLN A 175 -16.44 -5.83 2.78
CA GLN A 175 -15.08 -5.58 2.33
C GLN A 175 -15.06 -5.07 0.90
N GLU A 176 -15.83 -5.69 0.00
CA GLU A 176 -15.98 -5.24 -1.40
C GLU A 176 -16.51 -3.80 -1.47
N LYS A 177 -17.58 -3.48 -0.71
CA LYS A 177 -18.10 -2.10 -0.64
C LYS A 177 -17.06 -1.11 -0.11
N LYS A 178 -16.18 -1.53 0.82
CA LYS A 178 -15.08 -0.67 1.33
C LYS A 178 -13.97 -0.50 0.31
N VAL A 179 -13.64 -1.51 -0.48
CA VAL A 179 -12.65 -1.44 -1.55
C VAL A 179 -13.18 -0.52 -2.66
N ASN A 180 -14.42 -0.70 -3.10
CA ASN A 180 -15.04 0.15 -4.11
C ASN A 180 -15.20 1.60 -3.65
N ALA A 181 -15.55 1.85 -2.38
CA ALA A 181 -15.58 3.21 -1.84
C ALA A 181 -14.18 3.84 -1.79
N LYS A 182 -13.14 3.05 -1.52
CA LYS A 182 -11.75 3.54 -1.54
C LYS A 182 -11.28 3.87 -2.96
N LEU A 183 -11.59 3.03 -3.94
CA LEU A 183 -11.30 3.29 -5.36
C LEU A 183 -11.97 4.59 -5.82
N LYS A 184 -13.27 4.75 -5.57
CA LYS A 184 -14.01 6.00 -5.89
C LYS A 184 -13.50 7.24 -5.15
N SER A 185 -12.95 7.09 -3.94
CA SER A 185 -12.35 8.20 -3.19
C SER A 185 -10.92 8.53 -3.64
N LYS A 186 -10.23 7.59 -4.30
CA LYS A 186 -8.89 7.77 -4.82
C LYS A 186 -8.92 8.50 -6.16
N ASP A 187 -9.88 8.18 -7.04
CA ASP A 187 -10.15 8.96 -8.26
C ASP A 187 -10.48 10.43 -7.97
N LYS A 188 -11.29 10.69 -6.93
CA LYS A 188 -11.60 12.06 -6.47
C LYS A 188 -10.44 12.73 -5.70
N GLY A 189 -9.50 11.93 -5.20
CA GLY A 189 -8.35 12.38 -4.43
C GLY A 189 -7.17 12.77 -5.31
N ASP A 190 -6.97 12.07 -6.43
CA ASP A 190 -5.84 12.31 -7.34
C ASP A 190 -6.01 13.60 -8.16
N GLN A 191 -7.25 14.02 -8.48
CA GLN A 191 -7.51 15.37 -9.02
C GLN A 191 -7.20 16.50 -8.02
N LYS A 192 -7.23 16.24 -6.71
CA LYS A 192 -6.96 17.26 -5.66
C LYS A 192 -5.52 17.20 -5.12
N GLN A 193 -4.83 16.07 -5.28
CA GLN A 193 -3.44 15.90 -4.83
C GLN A 193 -2.39 16.35 -5.85
N GLN A 194 -2.72 16.42 -7.15
CA GLN A 194 -1.80 17.02 -8.13
C GLN A 194 -1.66 18.54 -7.93
N GLN A 195 -2.70 19.23 -7.44
CA GLN A 195 -2.61 20.66 -7.10
C GLN A 195 -1.85 20.96 -5.79
N LEU A 196 -1.79 20.01 -4.84
CA LEU A 196 -1.15 20.21 -3.53
C LEU A 196 0.32 19.79 -3.45
N LYS A 197 0.80 18.93 -4.36
CA LYS A 197 2.21 18.47 -4.38
C LYS A 197 3.17 19.47 -5.03
N ALA A 198 2.68 20.49 -5.72
CA ALA A 198 3.50 21.61 -6.20
C ALA A 198 3.90 22.60 -5.07
N VAL A 199 3.22 22.58 -3.91
CA VAL A 199 3.39 23.60 -2.85
C VAL A 199 4.20 23.10 -1.64
N ALA A 200 4.46 21.80 -1.51
CA ALA A 200 4.97 21.21 -0.26
C ALA A 200 6.49 20.97 -0.19
N ASN A 201 7.27 21.33 -1.22
CA ASN A 201 8.72 21.10 -1.24
C ASN A 201 9.58 22.28 -0.73
N GLY A 202 8.96 23.38 -0.25
CA GLY A 202 9.69 24.60 0.13
C GLY A 202 9.86 24.89 1.63
N LEU A 203 9.23 24.14 2.55
CA LEU A 203 9.21 24.53 3.97
C LEU A 203 10.27 23.82 4.81
N LYS A 204 11.51 24.30 4.68
CA LYS A 204 12.48 24.31 5.78
C LYS A 204 13.05 25.71 5.88
N SER A 205 12.43 26.59 6.68
CA SER A 205 12.97 27.92 6.96
C SER A 205 14.05 27.83 8.04
N PRO A 206 15.29 28.29 7.80
CA PRO A 206 16.21 28.69 8.85
C PRO A 206 15.66 29.95 9.58
N PRO A 207 16.12 30.25 10.81
CA PRO A 207 15.64 31.42 11.55
C PRO A 207 16.16 32.67 10.84
N GLN A 208 15.27 33.51 10.32
CA GLN A 208 15.66 34.78 9.71
C GLN A 208 15.30 35.95 10.62
N ASN A 209 16.34 36.73 10.91
CA ASN A 209 16.30 37.97 11.64
C ASN A 209 15.33 38.94 10.96
N LYS A 210 14.39 39.50 11.72
CA LYS A 210 13.48 40.54 11.23
C LYS A 210 14.30 41.79 10.93
N ILE A 211 14.36 42.18 9.66
CA ILE A 211 14.93 43.46 9.26
C ILE A 211 13.89 44.53 9.60
N LEU A 212 14.25 45.41 10.53
CA LEU A 212 13.42 46.52 11.00
C LEU A 212 13.79 47.78 10.20
N ASN A 213 12.79 48.57 9.81
CA ASN A 213 13.01 49.92 9.31
C ASN A 213 13.57 50.82 10.42
N GLU A 214 14.06 52.01 10.07
CA GLU A 214 14.52 53.06 11.01
C GLU A 214 13.47 53.39 12.08
N ASN A 215 12.18 53.14 11.81
CA ASN A 215 11.05 53.33 12.73
C ASN A 215 10.69 52.09 13.58
N GLY A 216 11.50 51.02 13.56
CA GLY A 216 11.24 49.80 14.35
C GLY A 216 10.06 48.96 13.88
N VAL A 217 9.47 49.28 12.71
CA VAL A 217 8.40 48.50 12.09
C VAL A 217 9.03 47.43 11.20
N PRO A 218 8.67 46.14 11.33
CA PRO A 218 9.17 45.09 10.45
C PRO A 218 8.67 45.34 9.02
N VAL A 219 9.58 45.37 8.06
CA VAL A 219 9.26 45.51 6.64
C VAL A 219 8.49 44.27 6.19
N THR A 220 7.21 44.43 5.88
CA THR A 220 6.41 43.33 5.33
C THR A 220 6.55 43.34 3.81
N SER A 221 7.15 42.28 3.26
CA SER A 221 7.13 42.03 1.81
C SER A 221 5.70 41.66 1.39
N LYS A 222 5.32 41.93 0.12
CA LYS A 222 4.01 41.55 -0.46
C LYS A 222 3.69 40.04 -0.40
N PHE A 223 4.65 39.21 0.02
CA PHE A 223 4.53 37.77 0.21
C PHE A 223 4.62 37.32 1.69
N ASP A 224 4.55 38.24 2.65
CA ASP A 224 4.65 37.90 4.07
C ASP A 224 3.30 37.40 4.62
N PHE A 225 3.10 36.09 4.63
CA PHE A 225 1.90 35.43 5.16
C PHE A 225 1.82 35.43 6.70
N SER A 226 2.77 36.06 7.40
CA SER A 226 2.77 36.15 8.87
C SER A 226 1.71 37.10 9.44
N VAL A 227 1.06 37.91 8.59
CA VAL A 227 -0.06 38.80 8.95
C VAL A 227 -1.42 38.08 8.90
N ILE A 228 -1.45 36.76 8.67
CA ILE A 228 -2.63 35.97 9.03
C ILE A 228 -2.61 35.81 10.56
N SER A 229 -2.99 36.89 11.25
CA SER A 229 -3.43 36.81 12.62
C SER A 229 -4.51 35.72 12.66
N PHE A 230 -4.20 34.58 13.26
CA PHE A 230 -5.21 33.67 13.81
C PHE A 230 -5.88 34.37 15.01
N GLY A 231 -6.43 35.56 14.74
CA GLY A 231 -7.22 36.31 15.67
C GLY A 231 -8.33 35.40 16.15
N ASN A 232 -8.52 35.36 17.45
CA ASN A 232 -9.69 34.77 18.07
C ASN A 232 -10.96 35.58 17.75
N ASP A 233 -11.05 36.21 16.58
CA ASP A 233 -12.26 36.75 15.95
C ASP A 233 -13.13 35.61 15.43
N ARG A 234 -13.31 34.60 16.28
CA ARG A 234 -14.55 33.85 16.28
C ARG A 234 -15.59 34.85 16.73
N HIS A 235 -16.13 35.61 15.77
CA HIS A 235 -17.36 36.37 15.93
C HIS A 235 -18.25 35.58 16.89
N LYS A 236 -18.67 36.22 17.98
CA LYS A 236 -19.58 35.66 18.98
C LYS A 236 -20.94 35.45 18.30
N SER A 237 -21.00 34.55 17.32
CA SER A 237 -22.21 34.20 16.64
C SER A 237 -23.10 33.55 17.70
N SER A 238 -24.18 34.24 18.04
CA SER A 238 -25.29 33.75 18.88
C SER A 238 -25.89 32.45 18.33
N ASP A 239 -25.61 32.20 17.07
CA ASP A 239 -25.90 31.06 16.24
C ASP A 239 -25.69 29.71 16.93
N LEU A 240 -26.77 28.93 16.95
CA LEU A 240 -26.78 27.52 17.34
C LEU A 240 -26.27 26.63 16.19
N HIS A 241 -25.17 27.06 15.55
CA HIS A 241 -24.58 26.44 14.37
C HIS A 241 -23.21 25.82 14.68
N GLY A 242 -22.73 24.95 13.78
CA GLY A 242 -21.37 24.39 13.86
C GLY A 242 -21.24 23.08 14.63
N LYS A 243 -20.00 22.72 14.98
CA LYS A 243 -19.60 21.38 15.49
C LYS A 243 -18.97 21.44 16.89
N ASP A 244 -19.07 22.59 17.56
CA ASP A 244 -18.55 22.80 18.90
C ASP A 244 -19.64 22.54 19.94
N TYR A 245 -19.96 21.26 20.10
CA TYR A 245 -21.06 20.77 20.93
C TYR A 245 -21.00 21.24 22.40
N LYS A 246 -19.80 21.50 22.96
CA LYS A 246 -19.64 22.05 24.32
C LYS A 246 -20.18 23.48 24.42
N ARG A 247 -19.73 24.37 23.53
CA ARG A 247 -20.18 25.77 23.47
C ARG A 247 -21.67 25.85 23.12
N LEU A 248 -22.11 24.96 22.25
CA LEU A 248 -23.50 24.90 21.82
C LEU A 248 -24.43 24.46 22.95
N LEU A 249 -24.00 23.47 23.76
CA LEU A 249 -24.72 23.06 24.96
C LEU A 249 -24.82 24.20 25.97
N GLU A 250 -23.71 24.88 26.25
CA GLU A 250 -23.67 26.03 27.15
C GLU A 250 -24.61 27.16 26.70
N ARG A 251 -24.71 27.41 25.39
CA ARG A 251 -25.65 28.41 24.85
C ARG A 251 -27.10 28.02 25.05
N VAL A 252 -27.44 26.76 24.76
CA VAL A 252 -28.81 26.24 24.96
C VAL A 252 -29.19 26.30 26.44
N GLU A 253 -28.27 25.93 27.34
CA GLU A 253 -28.49 26.02 28.79
C GLU A 253 -28.69 27.48 29.23
N LYS A 254 -27.82 28.41 28.78
CA LYS A 254 -27.99 29.85 29.05
C LYS A 254 -29.30 30.42 28.49
N GLN A 255 -29.77 29.97 27.34
CA GLN A 255 -31.06 30.40 26.78
C GLN A 255 -32.22 29.92 27.64
N LYS A 256 -32.18 28.66 28.10
CA LYS A 256 -33.19 28.11 29.01
C LYS A 256 -33.21 28.84 30.34
N GLU A 257 -32.06 29.04 30.97
CA GLU A 257 -31.95 29.80 32.22
C GLU A 257 -32.50 31.23 32.09
N LYS A 258 -32.27 31.90 30.94
CA LYS A 258 -32.83 33.24 30.70
C LYS A 258 -34.36 33.22 30.63
N VAL A 259 -34.93 32.22 29.98
CA VAL A 259 -36.39 32.05 29.90
C VAL A 259 -36.97 31.71 31.26
N GLU A 260 -36.33 30.83 32.03
CA GLU A 260 -36.75 30.46 33.39
C GLU A 260 -36.69 31.66 34.35
N LYS A 261 -35.58 32.39 34.38
CA LYS A 261 -35.44 33.63 35.18
C LYS A 261 -36.48 34.70 34.84
N LEU A 262 -36.91 34.76 33.58
CA LEU A 262 -37.98 35.69 33.18
C LEU A 262 -39.36 35.16 33.58
N LYS A 263 -39.62 33.86 33.45
CA LYS A 263 -40.87 33.23 33.92
C LYS A 263 -41.08 33.38 35.43
N GLU A 264 -39.99 33.33 36.21
CA GLU A 264 -40.02 33.56 37.66
C GLU A 264 -40.41 35.00 38.03
N LYS A 265 -39.97 36.00 37.24
CA LYS A 265 -40.28 37.42 37.47
C LYS A 265 -41.63 37.82 36.90
N ASP A 266 -41.90 37.41 35.66
CA ASP A 266 -43.14 37.67 34.92
C ASP A 266 -43.46 36.46 34.00
N PRO A 267 -44.52 35.69 34.32
CA PRO A 267 -44.88 34.50 33.57
C PRO A 267 -45.32 34.82 32.13
N GLU A 268 -45.88 36.02 31.87
CA GLU A 268 -46.31 36.39 30.52
C GLU A 268 -45.14 36.78 29.63
N ALA A 269 -44.23 37.62 30.15
CA ALA A 269 -43.01 37.98 29.42
C ALA A 269 -42.15 36.74 29.11
N GLY A 270 -42.06 35.80 30.05
CA GLY A 270 -41.36 34.53 29.84
C GLY A 270 -41.96 33.68 28.71
N LYS A 271 -43.30 33.55 28.66
CA LYS A 271 -44.01 32.83 27.58
C LYS A 271 -43.84 33.52 26.22
N LYS A 272 -43.95 34.85 26.16
CA LYS A 272 -43.73 35.65 24.93
C LYS A 272 -42.32 35.47 24.40
N LEU A 273 -41.30 35.46 25.27
CA LEU A 273 -39.91 35.23 24.86
C LEU A 273 -39.69 33.80 24.34
N GLU A 274 -40.25 32.80 25.01
CA GLU A 274 -40.15 31.41 24.57
C GLU A 274 -40.78 31.22 23.18
N GLN A 275 -41.98 31.76 22.97
CA GLN A 275 -42.64 31.73 21.66
C GLN A 275 -41.80 32.44 20.59
N LYS A 276 -41.23 33.61 20.90
CA LYS A 276 -40.34 34.33 19.96
C LYS A 276 -39.13 33.47 19.56
N ILE A 277 -38.48 32.80 20.51
CA ILE A 277 -37.34 31.91 20.24
C ILE A 277 -37.79 30.71 19.39
N GLN A 278 -38.94 30.11 19.70
CA GLN A 278 -39.48 28.98 18.94
C GLN A 278 -39.77 29.38 17.49
N TRP A 279 -40.46 30.49 17.26
CA TRP A 279 -40.75 31.00 15.91
C TRP A 279 -39.49 31.35 15.14
N GLN A 280 -38.52 32.02 15.78
CA GLN A 280 -37.24 32.32 15.15
C GLN A 280 -36.50 31.03 14.74
N ASN A 281 -36.50 30.00 15.59
CA ASN A 281 -35.90 28.71 15.26
C ASN A 281 -36.61 28.04 14.08
N VAL A 282 -37.94 28.13 13.99
CA VAL A 282 -38.73 27.59 12.86
C VAL A 282 -38.41 28.34 11.57
N ILE A 283 -38.35 29.68 11.61
CA ILE A 283 -38.00 30.52 10.45
C ILE A 283 -36.60 30.18 9.96
N ASN A 284 -35.61 30.12 10.85
CA ASN A 284 -34.23 29.79 10.49
C ASN A 284 -34.13 28.37 9.92
N LYS A 285 -34.87 27.40 10.47
CA LYS A 285 -34.95 26.03 9.91
C LYS A 285 -35.58 26.04 8.52
N ALA A 286 -36.63 26.83 8.29
CA ALA A 286 -37.28 26.97 6.98
C ALA A 286 -36.36 27.66 5.94
N GLN A 287 -35.54 28.62 6.39
CA GLN A 287 -34.48 29.24 5.58
C GLN A 287 -33.37 28.24 5.19
N GLY A 288 -33.33 27.07 5.82
CA GLY A 288 -32.33 26.02 5.57
C GLY A 288 -31.15 26.04 6.55
N GLU A 289 -31.19 26.89 7.58
CA GLU A 289 -30.17 26.90 8.63
C GLU A 289 -30.30 25.67 9.55
N LYS A 290 -29.16 25.03 9.82
CA LYS A 290 -29.11 23.81 10.66
C LYS A 290 -29.03 24.16 12.14
N VAL A 291 -30.10 24.74 12.67
CA VAL A 291 -30.24 25.11 14.08
C VAL A 291 -30.19 23.85 14.98
N LYS A 292 -29.31 23.86 15.99
CA LYS A 292 -29.11 22.74 16.94
C LYS A 292 -29.45 23.18 18.36
N ASP A 293 -30.72 23.18 18.66
CA ASP A 293 -31.38 23.59 19.91
C ASP A 293 -31.53 22.46 20.95
N ASN A 294 -31.55 21.20 20.52
CA ASN A 294 -31.82 20.06 21.41
C ASN A 294 -30.64 19.69 22.36
N PRO A 295 -30.75 19.87 23.70
CA PRO A 295 -29.64 19.65 24.63
C PRO A 295 -29.22 18.19 24.75
N GLU A 296 -30.16 17.25 24.70
CA GLU A 296 -29.83 15.82 24.78
C GLU A 296 -29.00 15.34 23.58
N LEU A 297 -29.35 15.80 22.38
CA LEU A 297 -28.61 15.48 21.17
C LEU A 297 -27.22 16.10 21.19
N LEU A 298 -27.09 17.31 21.74
CA LEU A 298 -25.79 17.96 21.96
C LEU A 298 -24.92 17.20 22.95
N LYS A 299 -25.48 16.75 24.08
CA LYS A 299 -24.77 15.89 25.06
C LYS A 299 -24.33 14.57 24.42
N LYS A 300 -25.20 13.91 23.65
CA LYS A 300 -24.87 12.68 22.89
C LYS A 300 -23.77 12.93 21.85
N ALA A 301 -23.85 14.02 21.10
CA ALA A 301 -22.86 14.38 20.09
C ALA A 301 -21.49 14.73 20.71
N PHE A 302 -21.50 15.42 21.84
CA PHE A 302 -20.31 15.70 22.64
C PHE A 302 -19.62 14.39 23.09
N LYS A 303 -20.36 13.47 23.71
CA LYS A 303 -19.84 12.14 24.11
C LYS A 303 -19.28 11.34 22.94
N ARG A 304 -19.94 11.39 21.76
CA ARG A 304 -19.41 10.74 20.54
C ARG A 304 -18.08 11.36 20.08
N LYS A 305 -17.94 12.69 20.17
CA LYS A 305 -16.71 13.42 19.82
C LYS A 305 -15.57 13.04 20.79
N GLU A 306 -15.86 12.90 22.07
CA GLU A 306 -14.90 12.44 23.08
C GLU A 306 -14.46 10.99 22.85
N LYS A 307 -15.39 10.05 22.69
CA LYS A 307 -15.06 8.66 22.33
C LYS A 307 -14.23 8.55 21.05
N LEU A 308 -14.49 9.41 20.07
CA LEU A 308 -13.68 9.45 18.85
C LEU A 308 -12.25 9.94 19.12
N LYS A 309 -12.08 10.95 19.98
CA LYS A 309 -10.76 11.44 20.41
C LYS A 309 -10.00 10.36 21.18
N GLU A 310 -10.64 9.71 22.15
CA GLU A 310 -10.07 8.61 22.92
C GLU A 310 -9.60 7.46 22.00
N ARG A 311 -10.43 7.03 21.05
CA ARG A 311 -10.05 6.01 20.06
C ARG A 311 -8.85 6.43 19.21
N LYS A 312 -8.76 7.72 18.86
CA LYS A 312 -7.59 8.25 18.12
C LYS A 312 -6.34 8.27 19.00
N GLN A 313 -6.47 8.70 20.25
CA GLN A 313 -5.39 8.71 21.24
C GLN A 313 -4.86 7.29 21.48
N LYS A 314 -5.74 6.32 21.72
CA LYS A 314 -5.35 4.90 21.89
C LYS A 314 -4.60 4.36 20.67
N LYS A 315 -5.13 4.58 19.46
CA LYS A 315 -4.46 4.16 18.21
C LYS A 315 -3.11 4.85 18.02
N TRP A 316 -2.96 6.09 18.45
CA TRP A 316 -1.69 6.80 18.39
C TRP A 316 -0.69 6.22 19.40
N GLY A 317 -1.14 5.95 20.63
CA GLY A 317 -0.35 5.26 21.64
C GLY A 317 0.14 3.89 21.17
N GLU A 318 -0.75 3.06 20.61
CA GLU A 318 -0.42 1.76 20.01
C GLU A 318 0.64 1.88 18.91
N ARG A 319 0.56 2.92 18.06
CA ARG A 319 1.56 3.15 17.01
C ARG A 319 2.91 3.51 17.60
N VAL A 320 2.95 4.41 18.58
CA VAL A 320 4.19 4.81 19.25
C VAL A 320 4.84 3.60 19.93
N GLN A 321 4.06 2.83 20.68
CA GLN A 321 4.53 1.59 21.33
C GLN A 321 5.04 0.57 20.31
N ASN A 322 4.35 0.38 19.19
CA ASN A 322 4.81 -0.53 18.14
C ASN A 322 6.14 -0.06 17.54
N VAL A 323 6.28 1.24 17.24
CA VAL A 323 7.54 1.81 16.74
C VAL A 323 8.68 1.58 17.73
N GLU A 324 8.46 1.85 19.02
CA GLU A 324 9.49 1.63 20.03
C GLU A 324 9.83 0.15 20.17
N SER A 325 8.83 -0.74 20.16
CA SER A 325 9.06 -2.19 20.21
C SER A 325 9.87 -2.70 19.01
N VAL A 326 9.65 -2.16 17.81
CA VAL A 326 10.39 -2.52 16.60
C VAL A 326 11.81 -1.99 16.68
N LYS A 327 12.01 -0.79 17.20
CA LYS A 327 13.33 -0.20 17.43
C LYS A 327 14.12 -1.03 18.44
N GLN A 328 13.52 -1.38 19.58
CA GLN A 328 14.13 -2.21 20.61
C GLN A 328 14.51 -3.59 20.06
N LYS A 329 13.58 -4.30 19.41
CA LYS A 329 13.85 -5.62 18.78
C LYS A 329 15.01 -5.58 17.79
N LYS A 330 15.16 -4.50 17.03
CA LYS A 330 16.30 -4.32 16.11
C LYS A 330 17.61 -4.13 16.85
N GLN A 331 17.60 -3.35 17.93
CA GLN A 331 18.79 -3.16 18.77
C GLN A 331 19.16 -4.44 19.52
N ASP A 332 18.21 -5.15 20.10
CA ASP A 332 18.44 -6.43 20.78
C ASP A 332 19.05 -7.45 19.81
N LYS A 333 18.52 -7.52 18.58
CA LYS A 333 19.08 -8.38 17.53
C LYS A 333 20.50 -7.98 17.14
N ARG A 334 20.80 -6.68 17.08
CA ARG A 334 22.15 -6.18 16.82
C ARG A 334 23.10 -6.56 17.94
N GLN A 335 22.68 -6.36 19.19
CA GLN A 335 23.47 -6.68 20.38
C GLN A 335 23.76 -8.18 20.44
N ALA A 336 22.74 -9.03 20.30
CA ALA A 336 22.90 -10.48 20.26
C ALA A 336 23.85 -10.95 19.14
N ASN A 337 23.82 -10.31 17.97
CA ASN A 337 24.77 -10.63 16.88
C ASN A 337 26.20 -10.18 17.20
N ILE A 338 26.37 -9.03 17.86
CA ILE A 338 27.68 -8.54 18.30
C ILE A 338 28.25 -9.49 19.36
N ASP A 339 27.45 -9.91 20.33
CA ASP A 339 27.89 -10.79 21.41
C ASP A 339 28.24 -12.18 20.88
N LYS A 340 27.42 -12.74 19.97
CA LYS A 340 27.78 -13.96 19.23
C LYS A 340 29.12 -13.85 18.49
N ARG A 341 29.44 -12.69 17.89
CA ARG A 341 30.75 -12.48 17.24
C ARG A 341 31.89 -12.40 18.24
N LYS A 342 31.68 -11.75 19.39
CA LYS A 342 32.67 -11.68 20.47
C LYS A 342 32.95 -13.09 21.01
N ASP A 343 31.91 -13.86 21.27
CA ASP A 343 32.02 -15.22 21.82
C ASP A 343 32.66 -16.18 20.81
N ALA A 344 32.31 -16.11 19.53
CA ALA A 344 32.99 -16.87 18.49
C ALA A 344 34.49 -16.51 18.39
N LYS A 345 34.87 -15.24 18.59
CA LYS A 345 36.29 -14.82 18.62
C LYS A 345 37.00 -15.36 19.85
N LYS A 346 36.38 -15.32 21.03
CA LYS A 346 36.90 -15.91 22.27
C LYS A 346 37.06 -17.43 22.13
N GLU A 347 36.06 -18.11 21.59
CA GLU A 347 36.10 -19.54 21.35
C GLU A 347 37.18 -19.92 20.34
N LYS A 348 37.35 -19.17 19.24
CA LYS A 348 38.43 -19.41 18.28
C LYS A 348 39.81 -19.28 18.94
N LYS A 349 40.00 -18.27 19.81
CA LYS A 349 41.22 -18.12 20.61
C LYS A 349 41.43 -19.31 21.56
N ARG A 350 40.38 -19.72 22.28
CA ARG A 350 40.41 -20.89 23.18
C ARG A 350 40.82 -22.16 22.43
N LYS A 351 40.16 -22.46 21.30
CA LYS A 351 40.47 -23.61 20.43
C LYS A 351 41.92 -23.59 19.93
N HIS A 352 42.45 -22.41 19.57
CA HIS A 352 43.85 -22.26 19.15
C HIS A 352 44.84 -22.53 20.28
N LEU A 353 44.56 -22.07 21.50
CA LEU A 353 45.39 -22.32 22.68
C LEU A 353 45.38 -23.80 23.10
N ILE A 354 44.21 -24.45 23.04
CA ILE A 354 44.07 -25.90 23.25
C ILE A 354 44.92 -26.67 22.23
N LYS A 355 44.80 -26.35 20.93
CA LYS A 355 45.60 -27.00 19.87
C LYS A 355 47.10 -26.83 20.08
N LYS A 356 47.51 -25.73 20.72
CA LYS A 356 48.90 -25.41 21.06
C LYS A 356 49.36 -25.99 22.40
N GLY A 357 48.55 -26.82 23.06
CA GLY A 357 48.86 -27.45 24.36
C GLY A 357 48.90 -26.49 25.55
N ARG A 358 48.44 -25.23 25.39
CA ARG A 358 48.53 -24.18 26.43
C ARG A 358 47.31 -24.16 27.36
N ILE A 359 46.23 -24.87 27.00
CA ILE A 359 45.01 -25.02 27.80
C ILE A 359 44.58 -26.48 27.69
N ILE A 360 44.37 -27.14 28.82
CA ILE A 360 43.85 -28.51 28.90
C ILE A 360 42.32 -28.43 29.00
N PRO A 361 41.56 -28.97 28.04
CA PRO A 361 40.11 -28.95 28.12
C PRO A 361 39.62 -29.83 29.28
N GLY A 362 38.87 -29.27 30.22
CA GLY A 362 38.18 -30.03 31.27
C GLY A 362 38.88 -30.09 32.64
N PHE A 363 39.99 -29.37 32.82
CA PHE A 363 40.60 -29.10 34.13
C PHE A 363 40.69 -27.59 34.39
#